data_AF-A0A9X8VC64-F1
#
_entry.id   AF-A0A9X8VC64-F1
#
_cell.length_a   1.000
_cell.length_b   1.000
_cell.length_c   1.000
_cell.angle_alpha   90.00
_cell.angle_beta   90.00
_cell.angle_gamma   90.00
#
_symmetry.space_group_name_H-M   'P 1'
#
loop_
_entity.id
_entity.type
_entity.pdbx_description
1 polymer ?
#
loop_
_entity_poly.entity_id
_entity_poly.type
_entity_poly.pdbx_seq_one_letter_code
_entity_poly.pdbx_strand_id
1 'polypeptide(L)' 'MSLDIDQIALHQLVKRDEQTLDVVLRDTLLPTNAAVEEMMTELHRVYSAKSKA' A
#
# COMPACT_ATOMS: atom_id res chain seq x y z
N MET A 1 2.02 13.89 -14.88
CA MET A 1 0.91 14.01 -13.90
C MET A 1 1.40 13.35 -12.63
N SER A 2 1.47 14.10 -11.52
CA SER A 2 1.88 13.56 -10.22
C SER A 2 0.76 12.68 -9.68
N LEU A 3 1.06 11.45 -9.29
CA LEU A 3 0.11 10.61 -8.56
C LEU A 3 0.07 11.15 -7.13
N ASP A 4 -1.09 11.63 -6.67
CA ASP A 4 -1.28 11.99 -5.27
C ASP A 4 -1.98 10.83 -4.56
N ILE A 5 -1.40 10.34 -3.47
CA ILE A 5 -1.89 9.21 -2.70
C ILE A 5 -2.16 9.76 -1.30
N ASP A 6 -3.43 9.83 -0.94
CA ASP A 6 -3.86 10.40 0.34
C ASP A 6 -4.17 9.31 1.37
N GLN A 7 -4.68 8.16 0.91
CA GLN A 7 -5.21 7.11 1.77
C GLN A 7 -4.98 5.74 1.16
N ILE A 8 -4.83 4.74 2.02
CA ILE A 8 -4.55 3.35 1.63
C ILE A 8 -5.30 2.36 2.51
N ALA A 9 -5.60 1.20 1.94
CA ALA A 9 -5.98 0.00 2.65
C ALA A 9 -5.01 -1.12 2.28
N LEU A 10 -4.58 -1.92 3.26
CA LEU A 10 -3.74 -3.09 3.02
C LEU A 10 -4.58 -4.35 3.17
N HIS A 11 -4.63 -5.13 2.09
CA HIS A 11 -5.18 -6.47 2.08
C HIS A 11 -4.04 -7.47 2.30
N GLN A 12 -4.34 -8.57 2.99
CA GLN A 12 -3.36 -9.61 3.24
C GLN A 12 -3.59 -10.78 2.30
N LEU A 13 -2.51 -11.28 1.71
CA LEU A 13 -2.49 -12.55 1.00
C LEU A 13 -1.78 -13.55 1.90
N VAL A 14 -2.53 -14.52 2.44
CA VAL A 14 -2.02 -15.54 3.35
C VAL A 14 -1.89 -16.84 2.59
N LYS A 15 -0.65 -17.27 2.33
CA LYS A 15 -0.38 -18.59 1.76
C LYS A 15 -0.59 -19.65 2.83
N ARG A 16 -1.58 -20.53 2.63
CA ARG A 16 -1.90 -21.63 3.56
C ARG A 16 -1.09 -22.89 3.28
N ASP A 17 -1.00 -23.24 2.01
CA ASP A 17 -0.24 -24.39 1.52
C ASP A 17 0.32 -24.10 0.11
N GLU A 18 0.79 -25.12 -0.60
CA GLU A 18 1.40 -24.95 -1.93
C GLU A 18 0.44 -24.42 -3.00
N GLN A 19 -0.87 -24.64 -2.87
CA GLN A 19 -1.86 -24.30 -3.90
C GLN A 19 -2.93 -23.33 -3.40
N THR A 20 -2.98 -23.05 -2.09
CA THR A 20 -4.04 -22.25 -1.48
C THR A 20 -3.52 -20.90 -0.96
N LEU A 21 -4.14 -19.83 -1.47
CA LEU A 21 -3.97 -18.45 -1.02
C LEU A 21 -5.29 -17.92 -0.49
N ASP A 22 -5.30 -17.50 0.78
CA ASP A 22 -6.43 -16.76 1.35
C ASP A 22 -6.21 -15.27 1.14
N VAL A 23 -7.27 -14.56 0.77
CA VAL A 23 -7.27 -13.10 0.69
C VAL A 23 -8.08 -12.55 1.87
N VAL A 24 -7.41 -11.82 2.75
CA VAL A 24 -8.07 -11.09 3.84
C VAL A 24 -8.16 -9.63 3.42
N LEU A 25 -9.35 -9.26 2.95
CA LEU A 25 -9.67 -7.87 2.62
C LEU A 25 -9.89 -7.09 3.92
N ARG A 26 -9.56 -5.81 3.86
CA ARG A 26 -9.75 -4.87 4.97
C ARG A 26 -10.90 -3.96 4.58
N ASP A 27 -11.88 -3.84 5.45
CA ASP A 27 -13.09 -3.03 5.20
C ASP A 27 -12.88 -1.54 5.46
N THR A 28 -11.77 -1.17 6.11
CA THR A 28 -11.45 0.21 6.45
C THR A 28 -10.07 0.60 5.95
N LEU A 29 -9.89 1.89 5.73
CA LEU A 29 -8.58 2.49 5.50
C LEU A 29 -7.66 2.29 6.71
N LEU A 30 -6.36 2.43 6.47
CA LEU A 30 -5.40 2.48 7.56
C LEU A 30 -5.54 3.81 8.32
N PRO A 31 -5.55 3.78 9.66
CA PRO A 31 -5.52 5.00 10.45
C PRO A 31 -4.18 5.70 10.26
N THR A 32 -4.21 7.03 10.15
CA THR A 32 -3.00 7.84 10.03
C THR A 32 -2.15 7.67 11.29
N ASN A 33 -0.96 7.10 11.12
CA ASN A 33 0.04 6.93 12.15
C ASN A 33 1.43 7.06 11.51
N ALA A 34 2.48 7.21 12.33
CA ALA A 34 3.83 7.46 11.86
C ALA A 34 4.33 6.43 10.83
N ALA A 35 4.02 5.15 11.02
CA ALA A 35 4.43 4.10 10.08
C ALA A 35 3.71 4.21 8.73
N VAL A 36 2.41 4.58 8.74
CA VAL A 36 1.64 4.81 7.52
C VAL A 36 2.16 6.05 6.79
N GLU A 37 2.46 7.14 7.50
CA GLU A 37 2.99 8.38 6.91
C GLU A 37 4.36 8.17 6.26
N GLU A 38 5.26 7.43 6.92
CA GLU A 38 6.58 7.06 6.39
C GLU A 38 6.45 6.26 5.09
N MET A 39 5.57 5.25 5.10
CA MET A 39 5.33 4.42 3.92
C MET A 39 4.76 5.23 2.75
N MET A 40 3.82 6.13 3.00
CA MET A 40 3.23 7.01 1.98
C MET A 40 4.28 7.94 1.37
N THR A 41 5.17 8.49 2.21
CA THR A 41 6.29 9.32 1.76
C THR A 41 7.21 8.56 0.80
N GLU A 42 7.55 7.32 1.14
CA GLU A 42 8.38 6.48 0.25
C GLU A 42 7.68 6.13 -1.06
N LEU A 43 6.38 5.83 -1.03
CA LEU A 43 5.60 5.61 -2.25
C LEU A 43 5.63 6.85 -3.15
N HIS A 44 5.34 8.03 -2.59
CA HIS A 44 5.41 9.30 -3.32
C HIS A 44 6.77 9.53 -3.97
N ARG A 45 7.86 9.26 -3.22
CA ARG A 45 9.24 9.37 -3.73
C ARG A 45 9.47 8.45 -4.94
N VAL A 46 9.08 7.18 -4.84
CA VAL A 46 9.28 6.18 -5.90
C VAL A 46 8.44 6.52 -7.14
N TYR A 47 7.17 6.88 -6.98
CA TYR A 47 6.30 7.19 -8.11
C TYR A 47 6.66 8.53 -8.77
N SER A 48 7.07 9.54 -8.01
CA SER A 48 7.58 10.80 -8.56
C SER A 48 8.88 10.60 -9.34
N ALA A 49 9.78 9.74 -8.86
CA ALA A 49 11.00 9.38 -9.58
C ALA A 49 10.69 8.61 -10.88
N LYS A 50 9.73 7.68 -10.85
CA LYS A 50 9.33 6.90 -12.01
C LYS A 50 8.58 7.74 -13.05
N SER A 51 7.87 8.80 -12.65
CA SER A 51 7.21 9.71 -13.61
C SER A 51 8.18 10.64 -14.36
N LYS A 52 9.45 10.68 -13.97
CA LYS A 52 10.51 11.45 -14.65
C LYS A 52 11.32 10.62 -15.67
N ALA A 53 11.03 9.32 -15.79
CA ALA A 53 11.66 8.39 -16.73
C ALA A 53 10.79 8.10 -17.95
#